data_AF-A0A2H9PM68-F1
#
_entry.id   AF-A0A2H9PM68-F1
#
_cell.length_a   1.000
_cell.length_b   1.000
_cell.length_c   1.000
_cell.angle_alpha   90.00
_cell.angle_beta   90.00
_cell.angle_gamma   90.00
#
_symmetry.space_group_name_H-M   'P 1'
#
loop_
_entity.id
_entity.type
_entity.pdbx_description
1 polymer ?
#
loop_
_entity_poly.entity_id
_entity_poly.type
_entity_poly.pdbx_seq_one_letter_code
_entity_poly.pdbx_strand_id
1 'polypeptide(L)' 'NTYSTLLKSVSEVYMKLGTVERFGTVTKLIRVERFNGAVSDVEENIAFRVRAGVGIVMEITSAS' A
#
# COMPACT_ATOMS: atom_id res chain seq x y z
N ASN A 1 -8.74 -1.16 17.20
CA ASN A 1 -9.71 -1.29 16.09
C ASN A 1 -9.94 -2.79 15.85
N THR A 2 -10.86 -3.39 16.61
CA THR A 2 -10.99 -4.86 16.74
C THR A 2 -11.42 -5.54 15.44
N TYR A 3 -12.29 -4.89 14.66
CA TYR A 3 -12.78 -5.42 13.38
C TYR A 3 -11.68 -5.47 12.31
N SER A 4 -10.79 -4.47 12.26
CA SER A 4 -9.68 -4.51 11.28
C SER A 4 -8.69 -5.62 11.58
N THR A 5 -8.48 -5.96 12.86
CA THR A 5 -7.63 -7.10 13.26
C THR A 5 -8.21 -8.44 12.81
N LEU A 6 -9.52 -8.65 12.97
CA LEU A 6 -10.19 -9.88 12.53
C LEU A 6 -10.17 -10.00 10.99
N LEU A 7 -10.50 -8.93 10.27
CA LEU A 7 -10.48 -8.95 8.80
C LEU A 7 -9.06 -9.18 8.24
N LYS A 8 -8.05 -8.63 8.92
CA LYS A 8 -6.65 -8.90 8.59
C LYS A 8 -6.25 -10.36 8.86
N SER A 9 -6.78 -11.01 9.90
CA SER A 9 -6.40 -12.40 10.21
C SER A 9 -7.03 -13.43 9.27
N VAL A 10 -8.24 -13.18 8.78
CA VAL A 10 -8.97 -14.13 7.91
C VAL A 10 -8.70 -13.93 6.41
N SER A 11 -8.07 -12.82 6.01
CA SER A 11 -7.76 -12.53 4.61
C SER A 11 -6.48 -13.23 4.14
N GLU A 12 -6.43 -13.61 2.87
CA GLU A 12 -5.19 -14.08 2.24
C GLU A 12 -4.27 -12.90 1.93
N VAL A 13 -4.84 -11.78 1.48
CA VAL A 13 -4.14 -10.53 1.21
C VAL A 13 -4.88 -9.39 1.90
N TYR A 14 -4.15 -8.57 2.66
CA TYR A 14 -4.69 -7.39 3.32
C TYR A 14 -3.86 -6.17 2.93
N MET A 15 -4.52 -5.21 2.30
CA MET A 15 -3.92 -3.96 1.84
C MET A 15 -4.65 -2.77 2.44
N LYS A 16 -3.90 -1.72 2.74
CA LYS A 16 -4.40 -0.45 3.24
C LYS A 16 -4.02 0.68 2.30
N LEU A 17 -5.02 1.43 1.85
CA LEU A 17 -4.80 2.66 1.11
C LEU A 17 -4.55 3.81 2.08
N GLY A 18 -3.55 4.63 1.76
CA GLY A 18 -3.23 5.82 2.53
C GLY A 18 -2.72 6.95 1.65
N THR A 19 -2.53 8.11 2.27
CA THR A 19 -1.87 9.26 1.67
C THR A 19 -0.77 9.73 2.60
N VAL A 20 0.38 10.09 2.04
CA VAL A 20 1.47 10.71 2.78
C VAL A 20 1.81 12.03 2.10
N GLU A 21 1.89 13.08 2.89
CA GLU A 21 2.34 14.39 2.45
C GLU A 21 3.83 14.55 2.78
N ARG A 22 4.65 14.84 1.78
CA ARG A 22 6.06 15.20 1.95
C ARG A 22 6.36 16.40 1.08
N PHE A 23 6.96 17.44 1.67
CA PHE A 23 7.36 18.66 0.96
C PHE A 23 6.22 19.30 0.13
N GLY A 24 5.00 19.33 0.69
CA GLY A 24 3.81 19.87 0.01
C GLY A 24 3.26 19.00 -1.12
N THR A 25 3.80 17.80 -1.33
CA THR A 25 3.31 16.85 -2.33
C THR A 25 2.55 15.72 -1.63
N VAL A 26 1.29 15.52 -2.01
CA VAL A 26 0.45 14.41 -1.54
C VAL A 26 0.68 13.19 -2.43
N THR A 27 1.23 12.13 -1.85
CA THR A 27 1.48 10.84 -2.52
C THR A 27 0.49 9.80 -2.01
N LYS A 28 -0.13 9.02 -2.92
CA LYS A 28 -0.98 7.90 -2.51
C LYS A 28 -0.14 6.65 -2.32
N LEU A 29 -0.47 5.85 -1.30
CA LEU A 29 0.27 4.65 -0.93
C LEU A 29 -0.68 3.45 -0.83
N ILE A 30 -0.21 2.31 -1.31
CA ILE A 30 -0.75 1.00 -0.98
C ILE A 30 0.23 0.39 0.02
N ARG A 31 -0.21 0.18 1.27
CA ARG A 31 0.54 -0.58 2.25
C ARG A 31 0.02 -2.01 2.24
N VAL A 32 0.88 -2.96 1.90
CA VAL A 32 0.56 -4.38 2.07
C VAL A 32 0.86 -4.72 3.53
N GLU A 33 -0.14 -5.18 4.28
CA GLU A 33 0.05 -5.56 5.68
C GLU A 33 -0.10 -7.08 5.93
N ARG A 34 -0.55 -7.84 4.92
CA ARG A 34 -0.57 -9.31 4.90
C ARG A 34 -0.58 -9.80 3.46
N PHE A 35 0.26 -10.79 3.18
CA PHE A 35 0.27 -11.50 1.90
C PHE A 35 0.63 -12.97 2.17
N ASN A 36 -0.35 -13.87 2.07
CA ASN A 36 -0.12 -15.30 2.24
C ASN A 36 0.68 -15.83 1.04
N GLY A 37 1.84 -16.44 1.31
CA GLY A 37 2.80 -16.83 0.27
C GLY A 37 3.98 -15.87 0.08
N ALA A 38 4.08 -14.82 0.90
CA ALA A 38 5.31 -14.04 0.98
C ALA A 38 6.48 -14.86 1.55
N VAL A 39 7.67 -14.65 1.00
CA VAL A 39 8.91 -15.30 1.48
C VAL A 39 9.40 -14.66 2.79
N SER A 40 8.95 -13.43 3.12
CA SER A 40 9.32 -12.67 4.32
C SER A 40 8.14 -11.84 4.83
N ASP A 41 8.30 -11.21 6.01
CA ASP A 41 7.34 -10.22 6.51
C ASP A 41 7.17 -9.08 5.49
N VAL A 42 5.94 -8.89 5.00
CA VAL A 42 5.61 -7.86 4.00
C VAL A 42 5.02 -6.67 4.73
N GLU A 43 5.88 -5.69 5.03
CA GLU A 43 5.45 -4.31 5.19
C GLU A 43 6.05 -3.49 4.06
N GLU A 44 5.40 -3.54 2.90
CA GLU A 44 5.83 -2.80 1.71
C GLU A 44 4.90 -1.61 1.48
N ASN A 45 5.49 -0.44 1.25
CA ASN A 45 4.77 0.76 0.85
C ASN A 45 4.99 1.00 -0.64
N ILE A 46 3.91 0.88 -1.40
CA ILE A 46 3.90 1.06 -2.84
C ILE A 46 3.30 2.42 -3.15
N ALA A 47 4.11 3.35 -3.66
CA ALA A 47 3.64 4.65 -4.09
C ALA A 47 2.94 4.59 -5.45
N PHE A 48 1.82 5.30 -5.58
CA PHE A 48 1.08 5.39 -6.82
C PHE A 48 0.37 6.73 -6.98
N ARG A 49 0.01 7.02 -8.23
CA ARG A 49 -0.89 8.12 -8.60
C ARG A 49 -1.93 7.65 -9.59
N VAL A 50 -3.02 8.40 -9.72
CA VAL A 50 -4.05 8.13 -10.73
C VAL A 50 -3.95 9.20 -11.81
N ARG A 51 -3.76 8.78 -13.06
CA ARG A 51 -3.74 9.66 -14.24
C ARG A 51 -4.99 9.42 -15.09
N ALA A 52 -5.68 10.50 -15.46
CA ALA A 52 -6.81 10.42 -16.39
C ALA A 52 -6.38 9.79 -17.72
N GLY A 53 -7.19 8.88 -18.25
CA GLY A 53 -6.90 8.14 -19.49
C GLY A 53 -5.87 7.02 -19.37
N VAL A 54 -5.19 6.86 -18.21
CA VAL A 54 -4.21 5.78 -17.98
C VAL A 54 -4.62 4.88 -16.81
N GLY A 55 -5.16 5.44 -15.73
CA GLY A 55 -5.49 4.70 -14.51
C GLY A 55 -4.38 4.82 -13.46
N ILE A 56 -4.09 3.71 -12.78
CA ILE A 56 -3.09 3.65 -11.71
C ILE A 56 -1.69 3.61 -12.32
N VAL A 57 -0.83 4.54 -11.90
CA VAL A 57 0.57 4.61 -12.30
C VAL A 57 1.44 4.46 -11.06
N MET A 58 2.25 3.42 -11.03
CA MET A 58 3.19 3.10 -9.96
C MET A 58 4.35 4.09 -9.97
N GLU A 59 4.73 4.57 -8.80
CA GLU A 59 5.89 5.44 -8.64
C GLU A 59 7.07 4.60 -8.16
N ILE A 60 8.14 4.57 -8.95
CA ILE A 60 9.37 3.85 -8.60
C ILE A 60 10.13 4.73 -7.60
N THR A 61 9.95 4.48 -6.31
CA THR A 61 10.84 5.03 -5.28
C THR A 61 12.11 4.20 -5.25
N SER A 62 13.17 4.67 -5.92
CA SER A 62 14.50 4.07 -5.78
C SER A 62 14.97 4.27 -4.33
N ALA A 63 15.00 3.20 -3.55
CA ALA A 63 15.71 3.19 -2.27
C ALA A 63 17.19 3.54 -2.56
N SER A 64 17.64 4.68 -2.03
CA SER A 64 19.05 5.07 -2.03
C SER A 64 19.68 4.67 -0.72
#